data_AF-A0AAV6KDK7-F1
#
_entry.id   AF-A0AAV6KDK7-F1
#
_cell.length_a   1.000
_cell.length_b   1.000
_cell.length_c   1.000
_cell.angle_alpha   90.00
_cell.angle_beta   90.00
_cell.angle_gamma   90.00
#
_symmetry.space_group_name_H-M   'P 1'
#
loop_
_entity.id
_entity.type
_entity.pdbx_description
1 polymer ?
#
loop_
_entity_poly.entity_id
_entity_poly.type
_entity_poly.pdbx_seq_one_letter_code
_entity_poly.pdbx_strand_id
1 'polypeptide(L)'
;MVALVTDACNACFEQRQIFTQQVLAKVLNQLVEQIPLPLLFMRTVLQAIGAFPALVEFIMEILSRLVSKQIWKYPKLWVGFLKCAHLTKPQSFSVLLQLPPTQLENALNKMAALRAPLIAYASQPNIRSPLPRSVLAVLGIVSEPQNSSQAQTTPAHNGDVGDSDMEAVTEKSKESSSGN
;
A
#
# COMPACT_ATOMS: atom_id res chain seq x y z
N MET A 1 -29.41 -14.77 -19.88
CA MET A 1 -29.11 -13.34 -20.17
C MET A 1 -27.61 -13.02 -20.06
N VAL A 2 -26.90 -13.41 -18.99
CA VAL A 2 -25.43 -13.15 -18.85
C VAL A 2 -24.56 -13.94 -19.85
N ALA A 3 -24.97 -15.14 -20.25
CA ALA A 3 -24.28 -15.95 -21.27
C ALA A 3 -24.33 -15.31 -22.67
N LEU A 4 -25.52 -14.87 -23.11
CA LEU A 4 -25.71 -14.20 -24.41
C LEU A 4 -24.86 -12.93 -24.59
N VAL A 5 -24.71 -12.12 -23.53
CA VAL A 5 -23.83 -10.94 -23.57
C VAL A 5 -22.36 -11.36 -23.68
N THR A 6 -21.97 -12.45 -23.02
CA THR A 6 -20.60 -12.96 -23.08
C THR A 6 -20.30 -13.52 -24.49
N ASP A 7 -21.23 -14.26 -25.07
CA ASP A 7 -21.09 -14.85 -26.41
C ASP A 7 -21.11 -13.77 -27.50
N ALA A 8 -21.97 -12.75 -27.38
CA ALA A 8 -21.96 -11.59 -28.27
C ALA A 8 -20.66 -10.79 -28.18
N CYS A 9 -20.12 -10.57 -26.96
CA CYS A 9 -18.81 -9.94 -26.79
C CYS A 9 -17.69 -10.77 -27.41
N ASN A 10 -17.71 -12.10 -27.24
CA ASN A 10 -16.71 -12.99 -27.83
C ASN A 10 -16.76 -12.97 -29.36
N ALA A 11 -17.95 -13.06 -29.96
CA ALA A 11 -18.14 -12.95 -31.42
C ALA A 11 -17.74 -11.56 -31.96
N CYS A 12 -17.95 -10.50 -31.18
CA CYS A 12 -17.46 -9.16 -31.50
C CYS A 12 -15.93 -9.06 -31.42
N PHE A 13 -15.28 -9.73 -30.45
CA PHE A 13 -13.82 -9.77 -30.33
C PHE A 13 -13.14 -10.57 -31.45
N GLU A 14 -13.85 -11.49 -32.11
CA GLU A 14 -13.38 -12.19 -33.31
C GLU A 14 -13.31 -11.26 -34.54
N GLN A 15 -14.10 -10.18 -34.56
CA GLN A 15 -14.06 -9.13 -35.58
C GLN A 15 -12.95 -8.11 -35.29
N ARG A 16 -11.69 -8.52 -35.45
CA ARG A 16 -10.46 -7.73 -35.14
C ARG A 16 -10.33 -6.39 -35.89
N GLN A 17 -11.14 -6.13 -36.92
CA GLN A 17 -11.18 -4.85 -37.64
C GLN A 17 -12.01 -3.78 -36.91
N ILE A 18 -12.95 -4.17 -36.03
CA ILE A 18 -13.91 -3.27 -35.39
C ILE A 18 -13.70 -3.21 -33.86
N PHE A 19 -13.48 -4.35 -33.21
CA PHE A 19 -13.18 -4.41 -31.77
C PHE A 19 -11.66 -4.48 -31.54
N THR A 20 -10.99 -3.42 -31.96
CA THR A 20 -9.56 -3.28 -31.76
C THR A 20 -9.25 -2.99 -30.29
N GLN A 21 -7.99 -3.20 -29.93
CA GLN A 21 -7.43 -2.77 -28.64
C GLN A 21 -7.80 -1.32 -28.30
N GLN A 22 -7.76 -0.40 -29.27
CA GLN A 22 -8.02 1.01 -29.06
C GLN A 22 -9.49 1.30 -28.77
N VAL A 23 -10.42 0.63 -29.46
CA VAL A 23 -11.86 0.76 -29.19
C VAL A 23 -12.16 0.29 -27.77
N LEU A 24 -11.61 -0.84 -27.36
CA LEU A 24 -11.80 -1.36 -26.01
C LEU A 24 -11.19 -0.43 -24.94
N ALA A 25 -9.98 0.09 -25.17
CA ALA A 25 -9.38 1.07 -24.27
C ALA A 25 -10.25 2.32 -24.11
N LYS A 26 -10.79 2.84 -25.22
CA LYS A 26 -11.71 4.00 -25.20
C LYS A 26 -12.98 3.71 -24.41
N VAL A 27 -13.61 2.55 -24.63
CA VAL A 27 -14.82 2.13 -23.89
C VAL A 27 -14.52 1.99 -22.40
N LEU A 28 -13.42 1.33 -22.03
CA LEU A 28 -13.03 1.17 -20.62
C LEU A 28 -12.77 2.53 -19.94
N ASN A 29 -12.13 3.47 -20.65
CA ASN A 29 -11.93 4.85 -20.17
C ASN A 29 -13.25 5.58 -19.92
N GLN A 30 -14.23 5.46 -20.83
CA GLN A 30 -15.54 6.08 -20.64
C GLN A 30 -16.33 5.43 -19.49
N LEU A 31 -16.27 4.10 -19.37
CA LEU A 31 -17.01 3.38 -18.34
C LEU A 31 -16.48 3.66 -16.92
N VAL A 32 -15.16 3.83 -16.74
CA VAL A 32 -14.59 4.16 -15.41
C VAL A 32 -14.99 5.56 -14.93
N GLU A 33 -15.36 6.45 -15.85
CA GLU A 33 -15.78 7.82 -15.54
C GLU A 33 -17.21 7.90 -15.02
N GLN A 34 -18.06 6.92 -15.37
CA GLN A 34 -19.47 6.94 -15.01
C GLN A 34 -19.72 6.90 -13.49
N ILE A 35 -20.80 7.55 -13.09
CA ILE A 35 -21.30 7.60 -11.71
C ILE A 35 -22.81 7.31 -11.76
N PRO A 36 -23.29 6.18 -11.20
CA PRO A 36 -22.51 5.14 -10.51
C PRO A 36 -21.64 4.31 -11.46
N LEU A 37 -20.55 3.73 -10.94
CA LEU A 37 -19.68 2.84 -11.72
C LEU A 37 -20.47 1.59 -12.17
N PRO A 38 -20.43 1.18 -13.46
CA PRO A 38 -21.24 0.07 -13.95
C PRO A 38 -20.89 -1.25 -13.25
N LEU A 39 -21.92 -2.02 -12.86
CA LEU A 39 -21.75 -3.24 -12.05
C LEU A 39 -20.85 -4.30 -12.70
N LEU A 40 -20.87 -4.38 -14.03
CA LEU A 40 -20.12 -5.38 -14.81
C LEU A 40 -18.72 -4.89 -15.21
N PHE A 41 -18.33 -3.67 -14.83
CA PHE A 41 -17.10 -3.03 -15.29
C PHE A 41 -15.85 -3.92 -15.08
N MET A 42 -15.68 -4.47 -13.89
CA MET A 42 -14.52 -5.34 -13.63
C MET A 42 -14.55 -6.65 -14.42
N ARG A 43 -15.73 -7.16 -14.78
CA ARG A 43 -15.83 -8.34 -15.66
C ARG A 43 -15.33 -8.00 -17.07
N THR A 44 -15.67 -6.82 -17.57
CA THR A 44 -15.16 -6.29 -18.84
C THR A 44 -13.65 -6.08 -18.79
N VAL A 45 -13.11 -5.52 -17.70
CA VAL A 45 -11.65 -5.35 -17.52
C VAL A 45 -10.93 -6.70 -17.55
N LEU A 46 -11.44 -7.72 -16.85
CA LEU A 46 -10.86 -9.06 -16.84
C LEU A 46 -10.87 -9.71 -18.23
N GLN A 47 -11.96 -9.55 -18.98
CA GLN A 47 -12.06 -10.02 -20.37
C GLN A 47 -11.08 -9.28 -21.28
N ALA A 48 -10.93 -7.97 -21.12
CA ALA A 48 -10.02 -7.15 -21.90
C ALA A 48 -8.56 -7.60 -21.75
N ILE A 49 -8.13 -7.90 -20.53
CA ILE A 49 -6.78 -8.42 -20.27
C ILE A 49 -6.58 -9.78 -20.96
N GLY A 50 -7.56 -10.68 -20.86
CA GLY A 50 -7.48 -12.01 -21.47
C GLY A 50 -7.44 -11.96 -23.00
N ALA A 51 -8.17 -11.03 -23.61
CA ALA A 51 -8.20 -10.86 -25.06
C ALA A 51 -6.99 -10.05 -25.60
N PHE A 52 -6.51 -9.06 -24.85
CA PHE A 52 -5.48 -8.12 -25.29
C PHE A 52 -4.45 -7.86 -24.17
N PRO A 53 -3.45 -8.74 -23.99
CA PRO A 53 -2.42 -8.58 -22.96
C PRO A 53 -1.64 -7.26 -23.03
N ALA A 54 -1.49 -6.68 -24.23
CA ALA A 54 -0.85 -5.38 -24.41
C ALA A 54 -1.62 -4.20 -23.78
N LEU A 55 -2.84 -4.41 -23.26
CA LEU A 55 -3.57 -3.40 -22.48
C LEU A 55 -3.18 -3.34 -21.00
N VAL A 56 -2.36 -4.25 -20.49
CA VAL A 56 -2.10 -4.35 -19.05
C VAL A 56 -1.64 -3.02 -18.43
N GLU A 57 -0.74 -2.29 -19.08
CA GLU A 57 -0.28 -0.97 -18.60
C GLU A 57 -1.42 0.04 -18.51
N PHE A 58 -2.21 0.17 -19.57
CA PHE A 58 -3.42 1.01 -19.58
C PHE A 58 -4.42 0.58 -18.49
N ILE A 59 -4.60 -0.72 -18.26
CA ILE A 59 -5.47 -1.21 -17.19
C ILE A 59 -4.93 -0.83 -15.81
N MET A 60 -3.61 -0.73 -15.60
CA MET A 60 -3.08 -0.28 -14.30
C MET A 60 -3.46 1.18 -14.01
N GLU A 61 -3.54 2.04 -15.05
CA GLU A 61 -4.06 3.40 -14.91
C GLU A 61 -5.55 3.38 -14.53
N ILE A 62 -6.35 2.53 -15.18
CA ILE A 62 -7.76 2.33 -14.83
C ILE A 62 -7.91 1.86 -13.38
N LEU A 63 -7.16 0.85 -12.94
CA LEU A 63 -7.22 0.36 -11.57
C LEU A 63 -6.83 1.44 -10.55
N SER A 64 -5.83 2.27 -10.86
CA SER A 64 -5.45 3.41 -10.01
C SER A 64 -6.61 4.41 -9.86
N ARG A 65 -7.33 4.72 -10.95
CA ARG A 65 -8.54 5.57 -10.89
C ARG A 65 -9.64 4.94 -10.03
N LEU A 66 -9.79 3.62 -10.05
CA LEU A 66 -10.74 2.88 -9.21
C LEU A 66 -10.40 2.95 -7.72
N VAL A 67 -9.12 2.99 -7.37
CA VAL A 67 -8.66 3.24 -5.99
C VAL A 67 -9.13 4.62 -5.52
N SER A 68 -8.93 5.66 -6.33
CA SER A 68 -9.41 7.02 -6.02
C SER A 68 -10.93 7.10 -5.90
N LYS A 69 -11.67 6.29 -6.68
CA LYS A 69 -13.13 6.13 -6.59
C LYS A 69 -13.59 5.20 -5.47
N GLN A 70 -12.69 4.73 -4.61
CA GLN A 70 -12.98 3.88 -3.45
C GLN A 70 -13.74 2.60 -3.82
N ILE A 71 -13.25 1.88 -4.84
CA ILE A 71 -13.89 0.66 -5.37
C ILE A 71 -14.26 -0.39 -4.30
N TRP A 72 -13.54 -0.42 -3.17
CA TRP A 72 -13.83 -1.30 -2.02
C TRP A 72 -15.22 -1.09 -1.40
N LYS A 73 -15.87 0.06 -1.62
CA LYS A 73 -17.26 0.31 -1.21
C LYS A 73 -18.29 -0.51 -1.98
N TYR A 74 -17.89 -1.13 -3.09
CA TYR A 74 -18.77 -1.90 -3.98
C TYR A 74 -18.32 -3.38 -4.01
N PRO A 75 -18.88 -4.26 -3.16
CA PRO A 75 -18.32 -5.60 -2.92
C PRO A 75 -18.10 -6.45 -4.18
N LYS A 76 -19.03 -6.40 -5.14
CA LYS A 76 -18.93 -7.15 -6.41
C LYS A 76 -17.77 -6.66 -7.28
N LEU A 77 -17.60 -5.33 -7.35
CA LEU A 77 -16.50 -4.71 -8.10
C LEU A 77 -15.17 -4.94 -7.37
N TRP A 78 -15.15 -4.86 -6.04
CA TRP A 78 -13.96 -5.12 -5.23
C TRP A 78 -13.37 -6.52 -5.46
N VAL A 79 -14.23 -7.55 -5.52
CA VAL A 79 -13.79 -8.91 -5.87
C VAL A 79 -13.14 -8.96 -7.25
N GLY A 80 -13.73 -8.26 -8.23
CA GLY A 80 -13.16 -8.15 -9.57
C GLY A 80 -11.81 -7.44 -9.58
N PHE A 81 -11.68 -6.34 -8.83
CA PHE A 81 -10.44 -5.58 -8.68
C PHE A 81 -9.30 -6.47 -8.15
N LEU A 82 -9.56 -7.21 -7.06
CA LEU A 82 -8.55 -8.09 -6.47
C LEU A 82 -8.16 -9.22 -7.43
N LYS A 83 -9.13 -9.80 -8.16
CA LYS A 83 -8.84 -10.80 -9.21
C LYS A 83 -7.95 -10.22 -10.31
N CYS A 84 -8.26 -9.01 -10.76
CA CYS A 84 -7.46 -8.31 -11.76
C CYS A 84 -6.04 -8.08 -11.26
N ALA A 85 -5.88 -7.53 -10.05
CA ALA A 85 -4.57 -7.30 -9.44
C ALA A 85 -3.75 -8.59 -9.30
N HIS A 86 -4.39 -9.71 -8.95
CA HIS A 86 -3.71 -11.01 -8.88
C HIS A 86 -3.27 -11.52 -10.25
N LEU A 87 -4.08 -11.35 -11.29
CA LEU A 87 -3.75 -11.82 -12.63
C LEU A 87 -2.63 -10.99 -13.28
N THR A 88 -2.53 -9.71 -12.95
CA THR A 88 -1.58 -8.78 -13.57
C THR A 88 -0.39 -8.48 -12.65
N LYS A 89 0.05 -9.47 -11.85
CA LYS A 89 1.31 -9.36 -11.11
C LYS A 89 2.49 -9.43 -12.09
N PRO A 90 3.57 -8.66 -11.87
CA PRO A 90 3.79 -7.70 -10.77
C PRO A 90 3.26 -6.28 -11.03
N GLN A 91 2.73 -6.00 -12.22
CA GLN A 91 2.32 -4.66 -12.66
C GLN A 91 1.32 -3.99 -11.72
N SER A 92 0.46 -4.79 -11.07
CA SER A 92 -0.54 -4.32 -10.11
C SER A 92 -0.01 -3.87 -8.75
N PHE A 93 1.25 -4.16 -8.41
CA PHE A 93 1.76 -3.90 -7.07
C PHE A 93 1.79 -2.41 -6.72
N SER A 94 2.17 -1.55 -7.66
CA SER A 94 2.12 -0.09 -7.45
C SER A 94 0.69 0.38 -7.18
N VAL A 95 -0.31 -0.21 -7.81
CA VAL A 95 -1.73 0.09 -7.58
C VAL A 95 -2.20 -0.40 -6.21
N LEU A 96 -1.81 -1.60 -5.80
CA LEU A 96 -2.14 -2.13 -4.48
C LEU A 96 -1.55 -1.25 -3.36
N LEU A 97 -0.36 -0.69 -3.55
CA LEU A 97 0.28 0.21 -2.58
C LEU A 97 -0.39 1.59 -2.48
N GLN A 98 -1.28 1.96 -3.42
CA GLN A 98 -2.10 3.18 -3.33
C GLN A 98 -3.32 2.99 -2.42
N LEU A 99 -3.68 1.76 -2.05
CA LEU A 99 -4.81 1.50 -1.17
C LEU A 99 -4.56 2.09 0.22
N PRO A 100 -5.61 2.63 0.88
CA PRO A 100 -5.53 2.97 2.30
C PRO A 100 -5.12 1.74 3.14
N PRO A 101 -4.41 1.91 4.26
CA PRO A 101 -3.85 0.79 5.04
C PRO A 101 -4.87 -0.30 5.39
N THR A 102 -6.07 0.09 5.82
CA THR A 102 -7.16 -0.86 6.16
C THR A 102 -7.63 -1.68 4.96
N GLN A 103 -7.63 -1.07 3.76
CA GLN A 103 -8.06 -1.74 2.53
C GLN A 103 -6.94 -2.58 1.91
N LEU A 104 -5.69 -2.16 2.07
CA LEU A 104 -4.55 -2.99 1.74
C LEU A 104 -4.53 -4.27 2.60
N GLU A 105 -4.73 -4.14 3.91
CA GLU A 105 -4.83 -5.30 4.80
C GLU A 105 -6.00 -6.21 4.40
N ASN A 106 -7.17 -5.65 4.11
CA ASN A 106 -8.32 -6.40 3.61
C ASN A 106 -8.01 -7.16 2.31
N ALA A 107 -7.32 -6.51 1.36
CA ALA A 107 -6.91 -7.13 0.10
C ALA A 107 -6.00 -8.34 0.34
N LEU A 108 -5.02 -8.20 1.24
CA LEU A 108 -4.07 -9.26 1.58
C LEU A 108 -4.74 -10.42 2.32
N ASN A 109 -5.74 -10.14 3.17
CA ASN A 109 -6.51 -11.18 3.84
C ASN A 109 -7.42 -11.95 2.87
N LYS A 110 -8.01 -11.26 1.89
CA LYS A 110 -8.84 -11.90 0.84
C LYS A 110 -8.03 -12.65 -0.20
N MET A 111 -6.79 -12.22 -0.46
CA MET A 111 -5.89 -12.82 -1.44
C MET A 111 -4.48 -12.99 -0.86
N ALA A 112 -4.33 -13.95 0.04
CA ALA A 112 -3.06 -14.23 0.72
C ALA A 112 -1.87 -14.45 -0.23
N ALA A 113 -2.12 -14.99 -1.43
CA ALA A 113 -1.12 -15.18 -2.48
C ALA A 113 -0.50 -13.88 -3.04
N LEU A 114 -1.05 -12.70 -2.71
CA LEU A 114 -0.46 -11.40 -3.04
C LEU A 114 0.59 -10.97 -2.00
N ARG A 115 0.52 -11.48 -0.76
CA ARG A 115 1.26 -10.92 0.38
C ARG A 115 2.77 -11.00 0.23
N ALA A 116 3.31 -12.21 0.10
CA ALA A 116 4.75 -12.41 -0.04
C ALA A 116 5.37 -11.64 -1.22
N PRO A 117 4.82 -11.71 -2.46
CA PRO A 117 5.43 -10.99 -3.58
C PRO A 117 5.25 -9.47 -3.47
N LEU A 118 4.15 -8.97 -2.89
CA LEU A 118 3.98 -7.53 -2.65
C LEU A 118 4.98 -7.00 -1.61
N ILE A 119 5.26 -7.77 -0.56
CA ILE A 119 6.29 -7.44 0.44
C ILE A 119 7.67 -7.38 -0.22
N ALA A 120 8.01 -8.38 -1.04
CA ALA A 120 9.28 -8.39 -1.76
C ALA A 120 9.44 -7.17 -2.68
N TYR A 121 8.37 -6.79 -3.40
CA TYR A 121 8.33 -5.59 -4.23
C TYR A 121 8.48 -4.29 -3.40
N ALA A 122 7.70 -4.15 -2.32
CA ALA A 122 7.70 -2.97 -1.47
C ALA A 122 8.99 -2.81 -0.63
N SER A 123 9.78 -3.87 -0.47
CA SER A 123 11.06 -3.84 0.25
C SER A 123 12.20 -3.27 -0.59
N GLN A 124 12.02 -3.11 -1.90
CA GLN A 124 13.03 -2.49 -2.77
C GLN A 124 13.29 -1.04 -2.33
N PRO A 125 14.54 -0.56 -2.20
CA PRO A 125 14.85 0.73 -1.59
C PRO A 125 14.12 1.93 -2.22
N ASN A 126 13.99 1.95 -3.55
CA ASN A 126 13.31 2.98 -4.33
C ASN A 126 11.78 2.95 -4.18
N ILE A 127 11.21 1.80 -3.83
CA ILE A 127 9.77 1.64 -3.58
C ILE A 127 9.46 1.89 -2.10
N ARG A 128 10.32 1.41 -1.20
CA ARG A 128 10.16 1.54 0.25
C ARG A 128 10.19 2.98 0.72
N SER A 129 11.14 3.78 0.22
CA SER A 129 11.39 5.13 0.73
C SER A 129 10.20 6.09 0.63
N PRO A 130 9.38 6.11 -0.45
CA PRO A 130 8.19 6.96 -0.50
C PRO A 130 6.97 6.40 0.26
N LEU A 131 7.00 5.16 0.76
CA LEU A 131 5.81 4.54 1.35
C LEU A 131 5.50 5.08 2.75
N PRO A 132 4.23 5.41 3.04
CA PRO A 132 3.80 5.78 4.38
C PRO A 132 4.08 4.67 5.41
N ARG A 133 4.44 5.07 6.64
CA ARG A 133 4.74 4.12 7.73
C ARG A 133 3.57 3.18 8.05
N SER A 134 2.34 3.65 7.88
CA SER A 134 1.12 2.84 8.05
C SER A 134 1.04 1.69 7.03
N VAL A 135 1.46 1.92 5.79
CA VAL A 135 1.52 0.89 4.74
C VAL A 135 2.62 -0.12 5.05
N LEU A 136 3.81 0.37 5.44
CA LEU A 136 4.93 -0.49 5.85
C LEU A 136 4.56 -1.39 7.05
N ALA A 137 3.76 -0.88 7.99
CA ALA A 137 3.27 -1.65 9.14
C ALA A 137 2.34 -2.79 8.71
N VAL A 138 1.37 -2.53 7.82
CA VAL A 138 0.47 -3.58 7.27
C VAL A 138 1.25 -4.68 6.56
N LEU A 139 2.31 -4.30 5.86
CA LEU A 139 3.20 -5.21 5.14
C LEU A 139 4.21 -5.92 6.06
N GLY A 140 4.35 -5.50 7.33
CA GLY A 140 5.31 -6.07 8.27
C GLY A 140 6.76 -5.71 7.98
N ILE A 141 7.02 -4.62 7.25
CA ILE A 141 8.37 -4.18 6.84
C ILE A 141 8.90 -3.07 7.77
N VAL A 142 8.42 -2.95 9.00
CA VAL A 142 8.78 -1.83 9.89
C VAL A 142 10.29 -1.84 10.15
N SER A 143 10.96 -0.70 9.85
CA SER A 143 12.28 -0.40 10.42
C SER A 143 12.07 0.18 11.81
N GLU A 144 12.64 -0.45 12.82
CA GLU A 144 12.87 0.15 14.13
C GLU A 144 13.56 1.50 13.91
N PRO A 145 13.12 2.60 14.56
CA PRO A 145 14.00 3.76 14.65
C PRO A 145 15.20 3.32 15.49
N GLN A 146 16.39 3.30 14.90
CA GLN A 146 17.62 3.30 15.68
C GLN A 146 17.62 4.59 16.52
N ASN A 147 17.11 4.49 17.74
CA ASN A 147 17.41 5.45 18.78
C ASN A 147 18.83 5.14 19.25
N SER A 148 19.82 5.52 18.44
CA SER A 148 21.20 5.60 18.88
C SER A 148 21.31 6.84 19.76
N SER A 149 20.81 6.75 20.99
CA SER A 149 21.21 7.66 22.06
C SER A 149 22.70 7.40 22.33
N GLN A 150 23.60 8.03 21.56
CA GLN A 150 24.97 8.19 22.00
C GLN A 150 24.96 9.17 23.16
N ALA A 151 24.97 8.61 24.37
CA ALA A 151 25.38 9.29 25.57
C ALA A 151 26.78 9.88 25.33
N GLN A 152 26.85 11.19 25.15
CA GLN A 152 28.11 11.91 25.13
C GLN A 152 28.52 12.11 26.60
N THR A 153 29.26 11.14 27.13
CA THR A 153 30.06 11.32 28.36
C THR A 153 31.21 12.27 28.03
N THR A 154 31.16 13.49 28.55
CA THR A 154 32.29 14.42 28.65
C THR A 154 33.22 13.96 29.79
N PRO A 155 34.50 13.63 29.54
CA PRO A 155 35.51 13.62 30.59
C PRO A 155 36.07 15.03 30.71
N ALA A 156 35.77 15.72 31.81
CA ALA A 156 36.44 16.97 32.17
C ALA A 156 37.90 16.67 32.55
N HIS A 157 38.82 17.26 31.80
CA HIS A 157 40.26 17.21 32.03
C HIS A 157 40.64 18.17 33.18
N ASN A 158 41.45 17.65 34.10
CA ASN A 158 41.96 18.31 35.30
C ASN A 158 42.74 19.60 35.03
N GLY A 159 42.52 20.59 35.89
CA GLY A 159 43.37 21.77 36.04
C GLY A 159 43.36 22.29 37.48
N ASP A 160 44.50 22.12 38.13
CA ASP A 160 45.14 22.97 39.16
C ASP A 160 44.72 22.94 40.66
N VAL A 161 45.66 22.34 41.41
CA VAL A 161 46.24 22.64 42.74
C VAL A 161 45.66 23.78 43.60
N GLY A 162 45.49 23.52 44.90
CA GLY A 162 45.65 24.55 45.95
C GLY A 162 44.87 24.35 47.25
N ASP A 163 45.40 23.50 48.14
CA ASP A 163 45.50 23.62 49.60
C ASP A 163 44.40 24.28 50.47
N SER A 164 43.92 23.54 51.47
CA SER A 164 43.85 23.89 52.91
C SER A 164 42.62 23.31 53.63
N ASP A 165 42.96 22.51 54.65
CA ASP A 165 42.32 22.33 55.94
C ASP A 165 41.09 21.42 56.19
N MET A 166 41.22 20.85 57.37
CA MET A 166 40.63 19.67 57.98
C MET A 166 39.58 20.10 59.02
N GLU A 167 38.52 19.31 59.20
CA GLU A 167 37.98 18.84 60.50
C GLU A 167 36.44 18.72 60.58
N ALA A 168 36.07 17.66 61.33
CA ALA A 168 34.83 17.38 62.08
C ALA A 168 33.52 17.08 61.29
N VAL A 169 33.01 15.84 61.24
CA VAL A 169 32.43 14.96 62.30
C VAL A 169 30.96 15.31 62.65
N THR A 170 30.05 14.36 62.34
CA THR A 170 28.69 14.08 62.89
C THR A 170 27.62 15.18 62.75
N GLU A 171 26.31 14.97 62.64
CA GLU A 171 25.42 13.91 63.10
C GLU A 171 24.06 13.99 62.37
N LYS A 172 23.28 12.92 62.57
CA LYS A 172 21.93 12.54 62.11
C LYS A 172 20.77 13.46 62.56
N SER A 173 19.76 13.66 61.69
CA SER A 173 18.28 13.62 61.98
C SER A 173 17.51 14.01 60.69
N LYS A 174 16.68 13.14 60.08
CA LYS A 174 15.31 12.67 60.39
C LYS A 174 14.19 13.65 60.00
N GLU A 175 13.35 13.14 59.09
CA GLU A 175 11.88 13.30 58.98
C GLU A 175 11.23 14.45 58.19
N SER A 176 10.29 14.00 57.33
CA SER A 176 8.93 14.53 57.09
C SER A 176 8.82 15.83 56.26
N SER A 177 7.79 16.08 55.47
CA SER A 177 6.65 15.33 54.92
C SER A 177 5.94 16.34 54.00
N SER A 178 5.17 15.81 53.05
CA SER A 178 4.18 16.46 52.18
C SER A 178 3.33 17.60 52.77
N GLY A 179 2.87 18.47 51.86
CA GLY A 179 1.69 19.33 51.94
C GLY A 179 1.68 20.20 50.69
N ASN A 180 1.01 19.79 49.60
CA ASN A 180 -0.43 19.92 49.33
C ASN A 180 -0.91 21.36 49.32
#